data_AF-A0A2D8SXY1-F1
#
_entry.id   AF-A0A2D8SXY1-F1
#
_cell.length_a   1.000
_cell.length_b   1.000
_cell.length_c   1.000
_cell.angle_alpha   90.00
_cell.angle_beta   90.00
_cell.angle_gamma   90.00
#
_symmetry.space_group_name_H-M   'P 1'
#
loop_
_entity.id
_entity.type
_entity.pdbx_description
1 polymer ?
#
loop_
_entity_poly.entity_id
_entity_poly.type
_entity_poly.pdbx_seq_one_letter_code
_entity_poly.pdbx_strand_id
1 'polypeptide(L)'
;MFQDIDENRAQGCVEMKIFGFTFFVCFILTGCTTPIDSAQTIIPEPIGDMPSFPDFNFVDENNTTHNSSMYAGIPFVAYFSASWCTHCKPTLEALDDTVPVGHLLVFNKESREEYSNMT
;
A
#
# COMPACT_ATOMS: atom_id res chain seq x y z
N MET A 1 -25.62 -42.93 8.25
CA MET A 1 -26.05 -43.26 6.89
C MET A 1 -27.24 -42.38 6.60
N PHE A 2 -27.04 -41.43 5.67
CA PHE A 2 -28.05 -40.63 4.95
C PHE A 2 -28.89 -39.65 5.78
N GLN A 3 -28.66 -38.33 5.62
CA GLN A 3 -29.33 -37.43 4.66
C GLN A 3 -30.78 -37.16 5.09
N ASP A 4 -31.37 -35.97 5.02
CA ASP A 4 -30.97 -34.63 4.60
C ASP A 4 -32.05 -33.69 5.18
N ILE A 5 -31.71 -32.41 5.23
CA ILE A 5 -32.52 -31.19 5.20
C ILE A 5 -34.06 -31.35 5.10
N ASP A 6 -34.75 -30.76 6.08
CA ASP A 6 -36.10 -30.16 6.00
C ASP A 6 -36.20 -29.31 7.28
N GLU A 7 -36.74 -28.12 7.40
CA GLU A 7 -37.39 -27.16 6.54
C GLU A 7 -37.60 -25.94 7.45
N ASN A 8 -37.50 -24.74 6.89
CA ASN A 8 -37.72 -23.48 7.59
C ASN A 8 -38.97 -23.48 8.48
N ARG A 9 -38.83 -23.30 9.80
CA ARG A 9 -39.82 -22.49 10.54
C ARG A 9 -39.41 -22.08 11.94
N ALA A 10 -39.64 -20.79 12.18
CA ALA A 10 -40.11 -20.21 13.44
C ALA A 10 -39.14 -20.29 14.64
N GLN A 11 -38.48 -19.15 14.93
CA GLN A 11 -38.95 -18.19 15.95
C GLN A 11 -38.77 -18.71 17.38
N GLY A 12 -37.84 -18.08 18.10
CA GLY A 12 -37.73 -18.25 19.54
C GLY A 12 -36.45 -17.65 20.10
N CYS A 13 -36.36 -16.33 20.17
CA CYS A 13 -35.39 -15.69 21.04
C CYS A 13 -35.73 -16.06 22.50
N VAL A 14 -34.87 -16.83 23.15
CA VAL A 14 -34.86 -16.94 24.62
C VAL A 14 -33.45 -16.64 25.13
N GLU A 15 -33.35 -15.44 25.71
CA GLU A 15 -32.62 -15.15 26.93
C GLU A 15 -31.15 -15.57 27.00
N MET A 16 -30.35 -14.71 26.37
CA MET A 16 -29.09 -14.16 26.85
C MET A 16 -28.73 -14.45 28.32
N LYS A 17 -27.84 -15.43 28.53
CA LYS A 17 -26.89 -15.40 29.65
C LYS A 17 -25.77 -16.37 29.37
N ILE A 18 -24.54 -15.89 29.52
CA ILE A 18 -23.28 -16.64 29.41
C ILE A 18 -22.96 -17.04 27.97
N PHE A 19 -22.22 -16.19 27.25
CA PHE A 19 -21.14 -16.62 26.33
C PHE A 19 -20.33 -15.40 25.83
N GLY A 20 -20.05 -14.44 26.71
CA GLY A 20 -19.36 -13.18 26.42
C GLY A 20 -17.87 -13.30 26.07
N PHE A 21 -17.32 -14.51 25.93
CA PHE A 21 -15.89 -14.70 25.67
C PHE A 21 -15.58 -15.37 24.32
N THR A 22 -16.57 -15.97 23.65
CA THR A 22 -16.35 -16.67 22.36
C THR A 22 -16.76 -15.82 21.16
N PHE A 23 -17.50 -14.72 21.36
CA PHE A 23 -17.96 -13.87 20.26
C PHE A 23 -16.91 -12.88 19.77
N PHE A 24 -15.94 -12.49 20.60
CA PHE A 24 -14.90 -11.54 20.21
C PHE A 24 -13.89 -12.14 19.21
N VAL A 25 -13.76 -13.47 19.19
CA VAL A 25 -12.81 -14.18 18.32
C VAL A 25 -13.37 -14.42 16.91
N CYS A 26 -14.69 -14.41 16.73
CA CYS A 26 -15.30 -14.53 15.40
C CYS A 26 -15.36 -13.21 14.62
N PHE A 27 -15.37 -12.06 15.29
CA PHE A 27 -15.43 -10.76 14.59
C PHE A 27 -14.15 -10.40 13.83
N ILE A 28 -13.01 -11.00 14.15
CA ILE A 28 -11.72 -10.71 13.51
C ILE A 28 -11.48 -11.60 12.26
N LEU A 29 -12.28 -12.66 12.06
CA LEU A 29 -12.11 -13.60 10.94
C LEU A 29 -13.14 -13.47 9.82
N THR A 30 -14.21 -12.69 9.99
CA THR A 30 -15.06 -12.27 8.87
C THR A 30 -14.46 -11.02 8.23
N GLY A 31 -13.33 -11.19 7.54
CA GLY A 31 -12.91 -10.20 6.55
C GLY A 31 -14.07 -10.00 5.56
N CYS A 32 -14.37 -8.74 5.22
CA CYS A 32 -15.33 -8.44 4.16
C CYS A 32 -14.78 -9.00 2.83
N THR A 33 -15.16 -10.21 2.45
CA THR A 33 -15.04 -10.65 1.06
C THR A 33 -16.17 -9.97 0.29
N THR A 34 -16.06 -8.65 0.10
CA THR A 34 -16.78 -8.05 -1.01
C THR A 34 -16.26 -8.76 -2.26
N PRO A 35 -17.11 -9.41 -3.07
CA PRO A 35 -16.65 -9.85 -4.38
C PRO A 35 -16.04 -8.62 -5.04
N ILE A 36 -14.76 -8.70 -5.44
CA ILE A 36 -14.18 -7.72 -6.34
C ILE A 36 -14.95 -7.94 -7.64
N ASP A 37 -16.06 -7.24 -7.79
CA ASP A 37 -16.66 -7.06 -9.10
C ASP A 37 -15.57 -6.40 -9.94
N SER A 38 -15.09 -7.12 -10.94
CA SER A 38 -14.03 -6.65 -11.84
C SER A 38 -14.48 -5.48 -12.72
N ALA A 39 -15.69 -4.95 -12.49
CA ALA A 39 -16.01 -3.56 -12.77
C ALA A 39 -15.21 -2.62 -11.85
N GLN A 40 -13.88 -2.59 -12.05
CA GLN A 40 -13.15 -1.35 -11.84
C GLN A 40 -13.96 -0.28 -12.58
N THR A 41 -14.55 0.65 -11.83
CA THR A 41 -15.13 1.87 -12.39
C THR A 41 -14.11 2.45 -13.34
N ILE A 42 -14.36 2.32 -14.64
CA ILE A 42 -13.66 3.12 -15.65
C ILE A 42 -14.13 4.53 -15.35
N ILE A 43 -13.42 5.21 -14.46
CA ILE A 43 -13.45 6.67 -14.43
C ILE A 43 -12.93 7.04 -15.81
N PRO A 44 -13.73 7.69 -16.67
CA PRO A 44 -13.17 8.28 -17.87
C PRO A 44 -12.08 9.22 -17.37
N GLU A 45 -10.81 8.84 -17.53
CA GLU A 45 -9.72 9.77 -17.30
C GLU A 45 -10.05 10.98 -18.16
N PRO A 46 -10.10 12.20 -17.59
CA PRO A 46 -10.25 13.37 -18.42
C PRO A 46 -9.17 13.28 -19.49
N ILE A 47 -9.59 13.25 -20.76
CA ILE A 47 -8.70 13.29 -21.93
C ILE A 47 -8.14 14.71 -21.98
N GLY A 48 -7.30 15.01 -21.00
CA GLY A 48 -6.63 16.26 -20.79
C GLY A 48 -5.17 15.92 -20.53
N ASP A 49 -4.28 16.74 -21.07
CA ASP A 49 -2.83 16.57 -20.96
C ASP A 49 -2.46 16.24 -19.51
N MET A 50 -2.12 14.97 -19.25
CA MET A 50 -1.57 14.59 -17.95
C MET A 50 -0.28 15.38 -17.78
N PRO A 51 -0.15 16.17 -16.70
CA PRO A 51 1.06 16.94 -16.48
C PRO A 51 2.23 15.97 -16.40
N SER A 52 3.30 16.27 -17.15
CA SER A 52 4.54 15.51 -17.06
C SER A 52 5.13 15.64 -15.66
N PHE A 53 5.85 14.60 -15.22
CA PHE A 53 6.63 14.69 -14.00
C PHE A 53 7.60 15.90 -14.08
N PRO A 54 7.72 16.70 -13.01
CA PRO A 54 8.49 17.94 -13.04
C PRO A 54 10.00 17.70 -13.22
N ASP A 55 10.69 18.73 -13.71
CA ASP A 55 12.15 18.72 -13.78
C ASP A 55 12.80 18.76 -12.39
N PHE A 56 13.87 17.98 -12.21
CA PHE A 56 14.64 17.89 -10.98
C PHE A 56 16.14 17.81 -11.23
N ASN A 57 16.90 18.23 -10.21
CA ASN A 57 18.35 18.15 -10.17
C ASN A 57 18.80 18.02 -8.70
N PHE A 58 19.19 16.80 -8.31
CA PHE A 58 19.56 16.47 -6.94
C PHE A 58 20.92 15.78 -6.88
N VAL A 59 21.52 15.76 -5.69
CA VAL A 59 22.78 15.06 -5.41
C VAL A 59 22.48 13.97 -4.38
N ASP A 60 22.96 12.76 -4.63
CA ASP A 60 22.81 11.64 -3.69
C ASP A 60 23.92 11.60 -2.64
N GLU A 61 23.87 10.59 -1.76
CA GLU A 61 24.86 10.34 -0.71
C GLU A 61 26.28 10.07 -1.24
N ASN A 62 26.40 9.57 -2.47
CA ASN A 62 27.68 9.29 -3.13
C ASN A 62 28.20 10.48 -3.92
N ASN A 63 27.58 11.66 -3.73
CA ASN A 63 27.91 12.90 -4.41
C ASN A 63 27.74 12.78 -5.95
N THR A 64 26.83 11.91 -6.39
CA THR A 64 26.43 11.75 -7.79
C THR A 64 25.23 12.63 -8.09
N THR A 65 25.31 13.42 -9.15
CA THR A 65 24.20 14.27 -9.59
C THR A 65 23.19 13.47 -10.41
N HIS A 66 21.92 13.57 -10.03
CA HIS A 66 20.77 12.96 -10.71
C HIS A 66 19.84 14.04 -11.24
N ASN A 67 19.55 14.00 -12.54
CA ASN A 67 18.67 14.97 -13.20
C ASN A 67 17.54 14.27 -13.97
N SER A 68 16.47 14.99 -14.29
CA SER A 68 15.33 14.43 -15.03
C SER A 68 15.69 13.83 -16.39
N SER A 69 16.66 14.42 -17.09
CA SER A 69 17.04 13.97 -18.43
C SER A 69 17.67 12.58 -18.44
N MET A 70 18.29 12.15 -17.33
CA MET A 70 18.86 10.81 -17.19
C MET A 70 17.79 9.72 -17.13
N TYR A 71 16.57 10.08 -16.76
CA TYR A 71 15.43 9.16 -16.62
C TYR A 71 14.39 9.36 -17.74
N ALA A 72 14.70 10.16 -18.76
CA ALA A 72 13.81 10.40 -19.87
C ALA A 72 13.57 9.10 -20.67
N GLY A 73 12.30 8.71 -20.79
CA GLY A 73 11.90 7.47 -21.47
C GLY A 73 12.16 6.19 -20.68
N ILE A 74 12.62 6.28 -19.43
CA ILE A 74 12.83 5.16 -18.53
C ILE A 74 11.74 5.17 -17.46
N PRO A 75 11.00 4.07 -17.24
CA PRO A 75 10.04 4.02 -16.13
C PRO A 75 10.80 3.97 -14.80
N PHE A 76 10.51 4.91 -13.90
CA PHE A 76 11.09 4.93 -12.56
C PHE A 76 10.01 5.15 -11.49
N VAL A 77 10.32 4.78 -10.26
CA VAL A 77 9.50 5.00 -9.08
C VAL A 77 10.10 6.15 -8.29
N ALA A 78 9.31 7.21 -8.10
CA ALA A 78 9.66 8.34 -7.23
C ALA A 78 9.03 8.16 -5.84
N TYR A 79 9.86 7.89 -4.83
CA TYR A 79 9.43 7.78 -3.44
C TYR A 79 9.72 9.08 -2.70
N PHE A 80 8.70 9.70 -2.09
CA PHE A 80 8.83 10.97 -1.37
C PHE A 80 8.69 10.74 0.13
N SER A 81 9.65 11.25 0.90
CA SER A 81 9.63 11.22 2.37
C SER A 81 9.97 12.58 2.95
N ALA A 82 9.22 13.01 3.97
CA ALA A 82 9.44 14.29 4.64
C ALA A 82 10.57 14.21 5.68
N SER A 83 10.66 13.08 6.36
CA SER A 83 11.73 12.71 7.29
C SER A 83 11.95 11.21 7.17
N TRP A 84 13.18 10.77 7.43
CA TRP A 84 13.40 9.35 7.63
C TRP A 84 12.62 8.88 8.86
N CYS A 85 12.04 7.70 8.77
CA CYS A 85 11.18 7.16 9.81
C CYS A 85 11.47 5.68 10.01
N THR A 86 11.23 5.17 11.22
CA THR A 86 11.41 3.75 11.55
C THR A 86 10.56 2.80 10.70
N HIS A 87 9.46 3.30 10.12
CA HIS A 87 8.58 2.56 9.21
C HIS A 87 8.94 2.72 7.72
N CYS A 88 9.89 3.60 7.39
CA CYS A 88 10.29 3.90 6.02
C CYS A 88 11.22 2.80 5.49
N LYS A 89 12.09 2.28 6.37
CA LYS A 89 13.04 1.21 6.06
C LYS A 89 12.41 -0.05 5.45
N PRO A 90 11.40 -0.71 6.06
CA PRO A 90 10.81 -1.92 5.47
C PRO A 90 10.10 -1.64 4.14
N THR A 91 9.58 -0.43 3.94
CA THR A 91 8.96 -0.04 2.67
C THR A 91 10.01 0.11 1.58
N LEU A 92 11.13 0.76 1.89
CA LEU A 92 12.24 0.94 0.96
C LEU A 92 12.94 -0.38 0.64
N GLU A 93 13.12 -1.26 1.62
CA GLU A 93 13.63 -2.62 1.39
C GLU A 93 12.72 -3.40 0.41
N ALA A 94 11.40 -3.37 0.62
CA ALA A 94 10.48 -4.03 -0.29
C ALA A 94 10.49 -3.43 -1.72
N LEU A 95 10.69 -2.11 -1.83
CA LEU A 95 10.82 -1.43 -3.13
C LEU A 95 12.15 -1.78 -3.80
N ASP A 96 13.25 -1.83 -3.05
CA ASP A 96 14.57 -2.21 -3.58
C ASP A 96 14.56 -3.66 -4.10
N ASP A 97 13.87 -4.57 -3.41
CA ASP A 97 13.72 -5.97 -3.85
C ASP A 97 12.86 -6.12 -5.11
N THR A 98 11.93 -5.18 -5.36
CA THR A 98 10.92 -5.30 -6.42
C THR A 98 11.24 -4.45 -7.66
N VAL A 99 11.84 -3.28 -7.46
CA VAL A 99 12.11 -2.30 -8.52
C VAL A 99 13.48 -2.60 -9.12
N PRO A 100 13.62 -2.59 -10.46
CA PRO A 100 14.91 -2.78 -11.10
C PRO A 100 15.97 -1.79 -10.60
N VAL A 101 17.23 -2.25 -10.51
CA VAL A 101 18.36 -1.42 -10.07
C VAL A 101 18.44 -0.15 -10.90
N GLY A 102 18.51 1.00 -10.23
CA GLY A 102 18.58 2.32 -10.87
C GLY A 102 17.24 2.91 -11.30
N HIS A 103 16.11 2.25 -10.98
CA HIS A 103 14.77 2.75 -11.29
C HIS A 103 14.02 3.26 -10.05
N LEU A 104 14.63 3.24 -8.87
CA LEU A 104 14.07 3.78 -7.64
C LEU A 104 14.77 5.09 -7.27
N LEU A 105 14.00 6.18 -7.22
CA LEU A 105 14.47 7.50 -6.79
C LEU A 105 13.83 7.85 -5.45
N VAL A 106 14.66 8.02 -4.42
CA VAL A 106 14.20 8.38 -3.07
C VAL A 106 14.47 9.84 -2.81
N PHE A 107 13.41 10.64 -2.75
CA PHE A 107 13.45 12.05 -2.43
C PHE A 107 13.19 12.23 -0.94
N ASN A 108 14.16 12.80 -0.23
CA ASN A 108 14.02 13.19 1.16
C ASN A 108 14.39 14.66 1.33
N LYS A 109 13.69 15.33 2.25
CA LYS A 109 13.98 16.70 2.64
C LYS A 109 15.15 16.79 3.63
N GLU A 110 15.40 15.76 4.42
CA GLU A 110 16.41 15.75 5.47
C GLU A 110 17.80 15.47 4.89
N SER A 111 18.71 16.47 5.00
CA SER A 111 20.08 16.38 4.51
C SER A 111 21.10 16.04 5.60
N ARG A 112 20.66 15.93 6.86
CA ARG A 112 21.55 15.64 7.99
C ARG A 112 21.94 14.17 7.99
N GLU A 113 23.25 13.91 8.02
CA GLU A 113 23.82 12.55 8.04
C GLU A 113 23.30 11.69 9.19
N GLU A 114 22.96 12.32 10.32
CA GLU A 114 22.40 11.66 11.51
C GLU A 114 21.07 10.91 11.25
N TYR A 115 20.36 11.20 10.15
CA TYR A 115 19.14 10.49 9.76
C TYR A 115 19.32 9.59 8.53
N SER A 116 20.52 9.51 7.96
CA SER A 116 20.81 8.65 6.79
C SER A 116 20.54 7.17 7.08
N ASN A 117 20.73 6.73 8.33
CA ASN A 117 20.45 5.35 8.75
C ASN A 117 18.95 5.08 9.06
N MET A 118 18.06 5.97 8.65
CA MET A 118 16.61 5.80 8.75
C MET A 118 16.07 5.38 10.13
N THR A 119 16.69 5.89 11.20
CA THR A 119 16.39 5.55 12.59
C THR A 119 15.61 6.66 13.29
#